data_AF-A0A2V8WTJ2-F1
#
_entry.id   AF-A0A2V8WTJ2-F1
#
_cell.length_a   1.000
_cell.length_b   1.000
_cell.length_c   1.000
_cell.angle_alpha   90.00
_cell.angle_beta   90.00
_cell.angle_gamma   90.00
#
_symmetry.space_group_name_H-M   'P 1'
#
loop_
_entity.id
_entity.type
_entity.pdbx_description
1 polymer ?
#
loop_
_entity_poly.entity_id
_entity_poly.type
_entity_poly.pdbx_seq_one_letter_code
_entity_poly.pdbx_strand_id
1 'polypeptide(L)'
;MLTTFLGTAVVLPVEPLLSWLQGAAPAIKPFPYPNGRDPNAPPGLDDPTTIDRKAIELEHRKELRADVAKLYDMVVELKEQVDKMDANSTFSIPVIKKTQQIEKLAKQIKNLAKG
;
A
#
# COMPACT_ATOMS: atom_id res chain seq x y z
N MET A 1 -13.33 2.94 -81.39
CA MET A 1 -14.80 3.11 -81.36
C MET A 1 -15.35 2.11 -80.36
N LEU A 2 -16.11 2.60 -79.34
CA LEU A 2 -17.19 1.96 -78.55
C LEU A 2 -17.13 0.43 -78.29
N THR A 3 -17.27 -0.16 -77.10
CA THR A 3 -18.16 0.05 -75.93
C THR A 3 -17.65 -0.90 -74.82
N THR A 4 -17.35 -0.46 -73.60
CA THR A 4 -18.22 -0.42 -72.40
C THR A 4 -18.69 -1.79 -71.85
N PHE A 5 -17.98 -2.21 -70.80
CA PHE A 5 -18.31 -2.92 -69.55
C PHE A 5 -19.56 -3.80 -69.33
N LEU A 6 -19.28 -4.83 -68.52
CA LEU A 6 -20.01 -5.31 -67.32
C LEU A 6 -21.02 -6.45 -67.47
N GLY A 7 -20.67 -7.57 -66.84
CA GLY A 7 -21.57 -8.66 -66.50
C GLY A 7 -20.96 -9.50 -65.38
N THR A 8 -20.86 -8.93 -64.18
CA THR A 8 -20.41 -9.63 -62.97
C THR A 8 -21.50 -10.58 -62.48
N ALA A 9 -21.19 -11.88 -62.43
CA ALA A 9 -22.03 -12.88 -61.78
C ALA A 9 -22.07 -12.62 -60.27
N VAL A 10 -23.26 -12.28 -59.75
CA VAL A 10 -23.51 -12.20 -58.31
C VAL A 10 -23.67 -13.63 -57.79
N VAL A 11 -22.64 -14.14 -57.12
CA VAL A 11 -22.72 -15.36 -56.31
C VAL A 11 -23.30 -14.97 -54.96
N LEU A 12 -24.46 -15.51 -54.62
CA LEU A 12 -25.06 -15.38 -53.28
C LEU A 12 -24.21 -16.18 -52.28
N PRO A 13 -23.64 -15.57 -51.23
CA PRO A 13 -23.15 -16.34 -50.10
C PRO A 13 -24.38 -16.83 -49.31
N VAL A 14 -24.62 -18.13 -49.36
CA VAL A 14 -25.50 -18.83 -48.42
C VAL A 14 -24.87 -18.66 -47.03
N GLU A 15 -25.47 -17.82 -46.20
CA GLU A 15 -25.09 -17.70 -44.79
C GLU A 15 -25.34 -19.04 -44.08
N PRO A 16 -24.33 -19.65 -43.44
CA PRO A 16 -24.58 -20.77 -42.56
C PRO A 16 -25.31 -20.28 -41.30
N LEU A 17 -26.55 -20.74 -41.17
CA LEU A 17 -27.51 -20.60 -40.06
C LEU A 17 -27.00 -21.17 -38.71
N LEU A 18 -25.71 -21.07 -38.37
CA LEU A 18 -25.13 -21.66 -37.16
C LEU A 18 -24.12 -20.76 -36.45
N SER A 19 -24.22 -19.43 -36.60
CA SER A 19 -23.38 -18.48 -35.85
C SER A 19 -23.86 -18.21 -34.41
N TRP A 20 -24.89 -18.91 -33.90
CA TRP A 20 -25.45 -18.68 -32.57
C TRP A 20 -25.07 -19.73 -31.51
N LEU A 21 -24.22 -20.71 -31.86
CA LEU A 21 -23.75 -21.73 -30.91
C LEU A 21 -22.38 -21.43 -30.28
N GLN A 22 -21.97 -20.15 -30.22
CA GLN A 22 -20.85 -19.72 -29.37
C GLN A 22 -21.38 -18.80 -28.28
N GLY A 23 -22.24 -19.38 -27.42
CA GLY A 23 -22.38 -18.87 -26.07
C GLY A 23 -21.05 -19.04 -25.36
N ALA A 24 -20.29 -17.95 -25.20
CA ALA A 24 -19.21 -17.90 -24.24
C ALA A 24 -19.80 -18.27 -22.87
N ALA A 25 -19.48 -19.47 -22.38
CA ALA A 25 -19.82 -19.85 -21.02
C ALA A 25 -19.26 -18.75 -20.08
N PRO A 26 -20.09 -18.14 -19.22
CA PRO A 26 -19.57 -17.18 -18.26
C PRO A 26 -18.56 -17.90 -17.39
N ALA A 27 -17.32 -17.42 -17.37
CA ALA A 27 -16.32 -17.86 -16.41
C ALA A 27 -16.88 -17.61 -15.02
N ILE A 28 -17.32 -18.68 -14.35
CA ILE A 28 -17.78 -18.65 -12.96
C ILE A 28 -16.58 -18.20 -12.15
N LYS A 29 -16.60 -16.94 -11.67
CA LYS A 29 -15.65 -16.47 -10.68
C LYS A 29 -15.88 -17.32 -9.43
N PRO A 30 -14.90 -18.11 -8.95
CA PRO A 30 -15.11 -18.90 -7.74
C PRO A 30 -15.50 -17.95 -6.61
N PHE A 31 -16.58 -18.27 -5.91
CA PHE A 31 -16.98 -17.55 -4.72
C PHE A 31 -15.81 -17.63 -3.72
N PRO A 32 -15.29 -16.49 -3.23
CA PRO A 32 -14.27 -16.54 -2.20
C PRO A 32 -14.89 -17.20 -0.98
N TYR A 33 -14.30 -18.31 -0.52
CA TYR A 33 -14.68 -18.93 0.75
C TYR A 33 -14.64 -17.87 1.86
N PRO A 34 -15.54 -17.92 2.87
CA PRO A 34 -15.60 -16.92 3.95
C PRO A 34 -14.25 -16.65 4.64
N ASN A 35 -13.33 -17.63 4.58
CA ASN A 35 -12.02 -17.59 5.20
C ASN A 35 -10.86 -17.67 4.18
N GLY A 36 -11.14 -17.57 2.87
CA GLY A 36 -10.16 -17.67 1.79
C GLY A 36 -9.55 -19.07 1.57
N ARG A 37 -9.91 -20.07 2.39
CA ARG A 37 -9.31 -21.41 2.38
C ARG A 37 -10.26 -22.44 1.77
N ASP A 38 -9.84 -23.09 0.69
CA ASP A 38 -10.55 -24.22 0.09
C ASP A 38 -10.44 -25.45 1.01
N PRO A 39 -11.57 -26.02 1.49
CA PRO A 39 -11.58 -27.22 2.33
C PRO A 39 -11.01 -28.47 1.66
N ASN A 40 -10.90 -28.48 0.32
CA ASN A 40 -10.40 -29.62 -0.46
C ASN A 40 -8.95 -29.42 -0.95
N ALA A 41 -8.27 -28.36 -0.53
CA ALA A 41 -6.88 -28.14 -0.91
C ALA A 41 -5.97 -29.24 -0.31
N PRO A 42 -5.02 -29.80 -1.09
CA PRO A 42 -4.07 -30.78 -0.60
C PRO A 42 -3.25 -30.20 0.58
N PRO A 43 -2.94 -31.00 1.62
CA PRO A 43 -2.11 -30.54 2.73
C PRO A 43 -0.72 -30.17 2.20
N GLY A 44 -0.33 -28.90 2.32
CA GLY A 44 1.01 -28.42 1.89
C GLY A 44 1.03 -27.40 0.76
N LEU A 45 -0.11 -26.84 0.34
CA LEU A 45 -0.10 -25.51 -0.29
C LEU A 45 0.12 -24.48 0.81
N ASP A 46 1.39 -24.31 1.17
CA ASP A 46 1.86 -23.33 2.13
C ASP A 46 1.44 -21.94 1.65
N ASP A 47 0.56 -21.33 2.43
CA ASP A 47 0.16 -19.94 2.31
C ASP A 47 1.44 -19.08 2.46
N PRO A 48 1.87 -18.29 1.45
CA PRO A 48 3.13 -17.53 1.52
C PRO A 48 3.07 -16.36 2.52
N THR A 49 2.10 -16.34 3.42
CA THR A 49 1.70 -15.18 4.22
C THR A 49 1.94 -15.37 5.72
N THR A 50 2.85 -16.25 6.12
CA THR A 50 3.36 -16.26 7.50
C THR A 50 4.42 -15.17 7.64
N ILE A 51 3.99 -13.91 7.56
CA ILE A 51 4.80 -12.78 8.00
C ILE A 51 5.29 -13.12 9.41
N ASP A 52 6.61 -13.19 9.59
CA ASP A 52 7.24 -13.58 10.83
C ASP A 52 7.00 -12.48 11.88
N ARG A 53 5.84 -12.56 12.56
CA ARG A 53 5.37 -11.57 13.54
C ARG A 53 6.42 -11.27 14.61
N LYS A 54 7.26 -12.26 14.94
CA LYS A 54 8.34 -12.13 15.91
C LYS A 54 9.47 -11.23 15.39
N ALA A 55 9.79 -11.29 14.10
CA ALA A 55 10.78 -10.43 13.48
C ALA A 55 10.30 -8.96 13.48
N ILE A 56 9.03 -8.73 13.12
CA ILE A 56 8.42 -7.38 13.14
C ILE A 56 8.40 -6.79 14.55
N GLU A 57 8.00 -7.57 15.55
CA GLU A 57 7.98 -7.11 16.94
C GLU A 57 9.38 -6.73 17.45
N LEU A 58 10.40 -7.50 17.05
CA LEU A 58 11.78 -7.19 17.41
C LEU A 58 12.26 -5.88 16.76
N GLU A 59 11.90 -5.64 15.50
CA GLU A 59 12.21 -4.39 14.79
C GLU A 59 11.51 -3.19 15.44
N HIS A 60 10.21 -3.29 15.73
CA HIS A 60 9.47 -2.23 16.41
C HIS A 60 10.07 -1.89 17.77
N ARG A 61 10.53 -2.90 18.53
CA ARG A 61 11.19 -2.67 19.84
C ARG A 61 12.54 -1.96 19.70
N LYS A 62 13.30 -2.25 18.64
CA LYS A 62 14.57 -1.56 18.37
C LYS A 62 14.31 -0.11 17.97
N GLU A 63 13.35 0.11 17.08
CA GLU A 63 12.94 1.45 16.64
C GLU A 63 12.44 2.30 17.81
N LEU A 64 11.57 1.74 18.66
CA LEU A 64 11.09 2.40 19.87
C LEU A 64 12.24 2.87 20.77
N ARG A 65 13.24 2.01 21.00
CA ARG A 65 14.41 2.37 21.83
C ARG A 65 15.23 3.49 21.20
N ALA A 66 15.45 3.43 19.89
CA ALA A 66 16.18 4.47 19.16
C ALA A 66 15.45 5.81 19.19
N ASP A 67 14.13 5.81 18.96
CA ASP A 67 13.31 7.01 18.98
C ASP A 67 13.24 7.64 20.37
N VAL A 68 13.14 6.84 21.44
CA VAL A 68 13.17 7.36 22.81
C VAL A 68 14.52 7.99 23.15
N ALA A 69 15.64 7.38 22.71
CA ALA A 69 16.96 7.98 22.89
C ALA A 69 17.08 9.32 22.15
N LYS A 70 16.64 9.38 20.89
CA LYS A 70 16.61 10.62 20.10
C LYS A 70 15.71 11.68 20.72
N LEU A 71 14.58 11.29 21.31
CA LEU A 71 13.68 12.20 22.03
C LEU A 71 14.40 12.85 23.21
N TYR A 72 15.14 12.06 23.98
CA TYR A 72 15.94 12.56 25.10
C TYR A 72 16.96 13.60 24.64
N ASP A 73 17.73 13.30 23.59
CA ASP A 73 18.75 14.21 23.06
C ASP A 73 18.14 15.56 22.63
N MET A 74 17.02 15.53 21.89
CA MET A 74 16.34 16.76 21.45
C MET A 74 15.81 17.59 22.62
N VAL A 75 15.33 16.93 23.69
CA VAL A 75 14.85 17.62 24.90
C VAL A 75 16.01 18.27 25.65
N VAL A 76 17.17 17.60 25.74
CA VAL A 76 18.39 18.18 26.32
C VAL A 76 18.82 19.41 25.52
N GLU A 77 18.86 19.32 24.20
CA GLU A 77 19.20 20.46 23.34
C GLU A 77 18.19 21.61 23.48
N LEU A 78 16.89 21.31 23.57
CA LEU A 78 15.86 22.33 23.77
C LEU A 78 16.05 23.05 25.10
N LYS A 79 16.33 22.29 26.17
CA LYS A 79 16.65 22.86 27.49
C LYS A 79 17.84 23.80 27.40
N GLU A 80 18.94 23.38 26.76
CA GLU A 80 20.11 24.24 26.61
C GLU A 80 19.80 25.52 25.83
N GLN A 81 18.98 25.43 24.77
CA GLN A 81 18.59 26.61 23.99
C GLN A 81 17.76 27.58 24.82
N VAL A 82 16.89 27.08 25.69
CA VAL A 82 16.10 27.92 26.60
C VAL A 82 16.97 28.52 27.70
N ASP A 83 17.89 27.75 28.30
CA ASP A 83 18.78 28.21 29.37
C ASP A 83 19.75 29.30 28.88
N LYS A 84 20.17 29.25 27.60
CA LYS A 84 21.06 30.24 26.96
C LYS A 84 20.32 31.47 26.45
N MET A 85 18.99 31.53 26.55
CA MET A 85 18.20 32.60 25.94
C MET A 85 18.08 33.81 26.89
N ASP A 86 18.60 34.96 26.46
CA ASP A 86 18.49 36.21 27.21
C ASP A 86 17.05 36.74 27.25
N ALA A 87 16.70 37.47 28.33
CA ALA A 87 15.35 38.01 28.56
C ALA A 87 14.84 38.97 27.45
N ASN A 88 15.74 39.52 26.63
CA ASN A 88 15.41 40.40 25.49
C ASN A 88 15.38 39.65 24.15
N SER A 89 15.69 38.36 24.13
CA SER A 89 15.62 37.53 22.92
C SER A 89 14.16 37.15 22.68
N THR A 90 13.57 37.69 21.61
CA THR A 90 12.25 37.31 21.13
C THR A 90 12.27 35.82 20.81
N PHE A 91 11.67 35.02 21.72
CA PHE A 91 11.64 33.55 21.74
C PHE A 91 11.75 32.95 20.34
N SER A 92 12.96 32.51 20.06
CA SER A 92 13.46 32.42 18.71
C SER A 92 12.85 31.19 18.03
N ILE A 93 12.40 31.38 16.78
CA ILE A 93 11.95 30.34 15.84
C ILE A 93 12.63 28.96 16.00
N PRO A 94 13.95 28.82 16.26
CA PRO A 94 14.59 27.56 16.63
C PRO A 94 13.90 26.76 17.76
N VAL A 95 13.53 27.40 18.87
CA VAL A 95 12.88 26.73 20.02
C VAL A 95 11.54 26.15 19.59
N ILE A 96 10.73 26.91 18.85
CA ILE A 96 9.43 26.45 18.33
C ILE A 96 9.62 25.25 17.40
N LYS A 97 10.58 25.33 16.47
CA LYS A 97 10.88 24.23 15.54
C LYS A 97 11.31 22.96 16.26
N LYS A 98 12.14 23.07 17.30
CA LYS A 98 12.57 21.91 18.10
C LYS A 98 11.42 21.30 18.88
N THR A 99 10.58 22.12 19.50
CA THR A 99 9.38 21.62 20.20
C THR A 99 8.44 20.87 19.25
N GLN A 100 8.25 21.36 18.01
CA GLN A 100 7.46 20.66 16.99
C GLN A 100 8.07 19.31 16.59
N GLN A 101 9.40 19.22 16.49
CA GLN A 101 10.09 17.96 16.19
C GLN A 101 9.92 16.94 17.34
N ILE A 102 10.02 17.41 18.59
CA ILE A 102 9.77 16.59 19.78
C ILE A 102 8.32 16.08 19.79
N GLU A 103 7.34 16.93 19.49
CA GLU A 103 5.93 16.53 19.42
C GLU A 103 5.71 15.44 18.35
N LYS A 104 6.30 15.62 17.16
CA LYS A 104 6.20 14.65 16.08
C LYS A 104 6.81 13.30 16.49
N LEU A 105 8.01 13.30 17.07
CA LEU A 105 8.67 12.08 17.50
C LEU A 105 7.90 11.39 18.62
N ALA A 106 7.38 12.14 19.60
CA ALA A 106 6.53 11.59 20.66
C ALA A 106 5.26 10.92 20.11
N LYS A 107 4.63 11.49 19.08
CA LYS A 107 3.50 10.86 18.38
C LYS A 107 3.92 9.57 17.67
N GLN A 108 5.09 9.54 17.04
CA GLN A 108 5.62 8.33 16.39
C GLN A 108 5.86 7.22 17.41
N ILE A 109 6.52 7.51 18.53
CA ILE A 109 6.75 6.56 19.63
C ILE A 109 5.41 6.01 20.15
N LYS A 110 4.42 6.86 20.36
CA LYS A 110 3.08 6.44 20.79
C LYS A 110 2.43 5.49 19.79
N ASN A 111 2.60 5.71 18.49
CA ASN A 111 2.03 4.86 17.46
C ASN A 111 2.77 3.51 17.39
N LEU A 112 4.11 3.52 17.41
CA LEU A 112 4.92 2.30 17.46
C LEU A 112 4.64 1.45 18.70
N ALA A 113 4.41 2.08 19.85
CA ALA A 113 4.08 1.40 21.10
C ALA A 113 2.69 0.73 21.09
N LYS A 114 1.78 1.16 20.21
CA LYS A 114 0.43 0.58 20.12
C LYS A 114 0.38 -0.71 19.29
N GLY A 115 1.42 -0.99 18.49
CA GLY A 115 1.47 -2.13 17.58
C GLY A 115 0.83 -1.82 16.22
#